data_AF-A0A4P8WNC3-F1
#
_entry.id   AF-A0A4P8WNC3-F1
#
_cell.length_a   1.000
_cell.length_b   1.000
_cell.length_c   1.000
_cell.angle_alpha   90.00
_cell.angle_beta   90.00
_cell.angle_gamma   90.00
#
_symmetry.space_group_name_H-M   'P 1'
#
loop_
_entity.id
_entity.type
_entity.pdbx_description
1 polymer ?
#
loop_
_entity_poly.entity_id
_entity_poly.type
_entity_poly.pdbx_seq_one_letter_code
_entity_poly.pdbx_strand_id
1 'polypeptide(L)' 'MSVRVDTESNEFVDERDVRTSGGSTVITIPPEILKQSGLEPGDPVEFRVGFDEEGMIRLEQKEDDEA' A
#
# COMPACT_ATOMS: atom_id res chain seq x y z
N MET A 1 6.03 -15.85 -1.95
CA MET A 1 4.93 -15.25 -2.74
C MET A 1 5.59 -14.44 -3.83
N SER A 2 5.20 -14.59 -5.09
CA SER A 2 5.88 -13.93 -6.21
C SER A 2 5.10 -12.67 -6.59
N VAL A 3 5.74 -11.51 -6.51
CA VAL A 3 5.22 -10.25 -7.07
C VAL A 3 5.50 -10.18 -8.57
N ARG A 4 4.68 -9.43 -9.32
CA ARG A 4 4.93 -9.14 -10.74
C ARG A 4 5.66 -7.81 -10.86
N VAL A 5 6.48 -7.67 -11.89
CA VAL A 5 7.11 -6.40 -12.26
C VAL A 5 6.43 -5.91 -13.52
N ASP A 6 5.85 -4.72 -13.46
CA ASP A 6 5.38 -4.03 -14.65
C ASP A 6 6.62 -3.53 -15.42
N THR A 7 6.82 -4.02 -16.64
CA THR A 7 8.01 -3.67 -17.44
C THR A 7 7.93 -2.29 -18.07
N GLU A 8 6.76 -1.65 -18.08
CA GLU A 8 6.55 -0.31 -18.62
C GLU A 8 6.77 0.76 -17.55
N SER A 9 6.24 0.58 -16.35
CA SER A 9 6.42 1.52 -15.23
C SER A 9 7.59 1.17 -14.29
N ASN A 10 8.15 -0.05 -14.39
CA ASN A 10 9.15 -0.60 -13.48
C ASN A 10 8.67 -0.65 -12.01
N GLU A 11 7.37 -0.84 -11.82
CA GLU A 11 6.71 -0.94 -10.52
C GLU A 11 6.41 -2.40 -10.16
N PHE A 12 6.46 -2.71 -8.86
CA PHE A 12 6.02 -4.01 -8.36
C PHE A 12 4.50 -4.02 -8.18
N VAL A 13 3.83 -4.94 -8.87
CA VAL A 13 2.38 -5.09 -8.84
C VAL A 13 2.03 -6.49 -8.32
N ASP A 14 1.00 -6.57 -7.48
CA ASP A 14 0.50 -7.83 -6.96
C ASP A 14 -1.02 -7.75 -6.76
N GLU A 15 -1.70 -8.90 -6.90
CA GLU A 15 -3.13 -9.03 -6.65
C GLU A 15 -3.33 -9.88 -5.39
N ARG A 16 -4.14 -9.39 -4.45
CA ARG A 16 -4.32 -10.01 -3.14
C ARG A 16 -5.78 -10.02 -2.73
N ASP A 17 -6.19 -11.16 -2.19
CA ASP A 17 -7.46 -11.25 -1.48
C ASP A 17 -7.43 -10.43 -0.20
N VAL A 18 -8.50 -9.66 -0.02
CA VAL A 18 -8.76 -8.96 1.23
C VAL A 18 -9.22 -9.99 2.26
N ARG A 19 -8.58 -10.01 3.44
CA ARG A 19 -8.95 -10.91 4.53
C ARG A 19 -9.55 -10.13 5.70
N THR A 20 -10.43 -10.77 6.45
CA THR A 20 -10.91 -10.25 7.73
C THR A 20 -10.07 -10.83 8.87
N SER A 21 -9.77 -10.01 9.87
CA SER A 21 -9.11 -10.42 11.11
C SER A 21 -9.83 -9.75 12.28
N GLY A 22 -10.58 -10.54 13.04
CA GLY A 22 -11.50 -10.02 14.05
C GLY A 22 -12.54 -9.10 13.41
N GLY A 23 -12.61 -7.85 13.87
CA GLY A 23 -13.47 -6.80 13.32
C GLY A 23 -12.83 -5.94 12.23
N SER A 24 -11.63 -6.27 11.79
CA SER A 24 -10.84 -5.44 10.87
C SER A 24 -10.64 -6.10 9.51
N THR A 25 -10.58 -5.27 8.48
CA THR A 25 -10.17 -5.65 7.13
C THR A 25 -8.66 -5.51 7.01
N VAL A 26 -7.99 -6.55 6.52
CA VAL A 26 -6.53 -6.62 6.43
C VAL A 26 -6.12 -6.96 5.00
N ILE A 27 -5.15 -6.21 4.49
CA ILE A 27 -4.48 -6.48 3.22
C ILE A 27 -3.01 -6.77 3.54
N THR A 28 -2.44 -7.77 2.87
CA THR A 28 -1.02 -8.11 3.03
C THR A 28 -0.24 -7.43 1.93
N ILE A 29 0.66 -6.52 2.30
CA ILE A 29 1.57 -5.87 1.36
C ILE A 29 2.84 -6.73 1.26
N PRO A 30 3.21 -7.20 0.06
CA PRO A 30 4.47 -7.91 -0.17
C PRO A 30 5.69 -7.06 0.23
N PRO A 31 6.76 -7.68 0.78
CA PRO A 31 7.94 -6.95 1.22
C PRO A 31 8.67 -6.22 0.07
N GLU A 32 8.54 -6.70 -1.16
CA GLU A 32 9.09 -6.06 -2.36
C GLU A 32 8.40 -4.72 -2.66
N ILE A 33 7.07 -4.69 -2.56
CA ILE A 33 6.26 -3.47 -2.74
C ILE A 33 6.56 -2.48 -1.60
N LEU A 34 6.62 -2.98 -0.36
CA LEU A 34 6.93 -2.16 0.81
C LEU A 34 8.34 -1.51 0.72
N LYS A 35 9.33 -2.24 0.21
CA LYS A 35 10.69 -1.72 -0.03
C LYS A 35 10.72 -0.65 -1.11
N GLN A 36 9.94 -0.82 -2.18
CA GLN A 36 9.86 0.18 -3.24
C GLN A 36 9.21 1.48 -2.76
N SER A 37 8.22 1.40 -1.85
CA SER A 37 7.57 2.59 -1.27
C SER A 37 8.43 3.31 -0.23
N GLY A 38 9.57 2.74 0.19
CA GLY A 38 10.42 3.32 1.24
C GLY A 38 9.79 3.32 2.64
N LEU A 39 8.77 2.48 2.86
CA LEU A 39 8.08 2.33 4.14
C LEU A 39 8.70 1.18 4.93
N GLU A 40 8.69 1.28 6.26
CA GLU A 40 9.10 0.22 7.16
C GLU A 40 7.95 -0.26 8.05
N PRO A 41 7.98 -1.52 8.53
CA PRO A 41 7.00 -2.00 9.49
C PRO A 41 6.99 -1.15 10.77
N GLY A 42 5.87 -0.49 11.03
CA GLY A 42 5.71 0.40 12.18
C GLY A 42 5.58 1.87 11.79
N ASP A 43 5.87 2.23 10.54
CA ASP A 43 5.71 3.59 10.06
C ASP A 43 4.24 4.03 10.07
N PRO A 44 3.94 5.26 10.52
CA PRO A 44 2.63 5.84 10.34
C PRO A 44 2.39 6.13 8.86
N VAL A 45 1.23 5.69 8.37
CA VAL A 45 0.78 5.91 6.99
C VAL A 45 -0.56 6.60 6.97
N GLU A 46 -0.79 7.43 5.96
CA GLU A 46 -2.08 8.03 5.68
C GLU A 46 -2.78 7.28 4.54
N PHE A 47 -4.07 6.96 4.76
CA PHE A 47 -4.93 6.37 3.74
C PHE A 47 -5.80 7.46 3.13
N ARG A 48 -5.68 7.66 1.82
CA ARG A 48 -6.51 8.62 1.06
C ARG A 48 -7.37 7.86 0.05
N VAL A 49 -8.63 8.29 -0.05
CA VAL A 49 -9.57 7.81 -1.06
C VAL A 49 -10.05 9.03 -1.82
N GLY A 50 -9.66 9.12 -3.09
CA GLY A 50 -10.15 10.17 -3.99
C GLY A 50 -11.56 9.83 -4.47
N PHE A 51 -12.46 10.82 -4.46
CA PHE A 51 -13.79 10.65 -5.09
C PHE A 51 -13.69 10.55 -6.63
N ASP A 52 -12.64 11.13 -7.21
CA ASP A 52 -12.37 11.14 -8.64
C ASP A 52 -11.48 9.96 -9.09
N GLU A 53 -10.90 9.23 -8.14
CA GLU A 53 -10.03 8.09 -8.38
C GLU A 53 -10.86 6.81 -8.22
N GLU A 54 -11.45 6.33 -9.32
CA GLU A 54 -12.39 5.20 -9.34
C GLU A 54 -11.93 3.99 -8.50
N GLY A 55 -12.39 3.94 -7.24
CA GLY A 55 -12.13 2.82 -6.33
C GLY A 55 -10.66 2.64 -5.91
N MET A 56 -9.79 3.63 -6.09
CA MET A 56 -8.39 3.53 -5.69
C MET A 56 -8.19 4.03 -4.25
N ILE A 57 -7.40 3.27 -3.48
CA ILE A 57 -6.94 3.68 -2.15
C ILE A 57 -5.45 3.94 -2.27
N ARG A 58 -5.04 5.16 -1.92
CA ARG A 58 -3.64 5.56 -1.90
C ARG A 58 -3.10 5.51 -0.48
N LEU A 59 -1.97 4.81 -0.31
CA LEU A 59 -1.21 4.80 0.94
C LEU A 59 0.03 5.66 0.76
N GLU A 60 0.24 6.61 1.65
CA GLU A 60 1.41 7.48 1.66
C GLU A 60 2.03 7.51 3.07
N GLN A 61 3.33 7.77 3.16
CA GLN A 61 3.96 8.03 4.45
C GLN A 61 3.31 9.26 5.08
N LYS A 62 2.95 9.19 6.35
CA LYS A 62 2.41 10.34 7.06
C LYS A 62 3.56 11.33 7.31
N GLU A 63 3.56 12.47 6.61
CA GLU A 63 4.44 13.58 6.96
C GLU A 63 3.97 14.14 8.31
N ASP A 64 4.82 14.03 9.33
CA ASP A 64 4.60 14.76 10.57
C ASP A 64 4.92 16.23 10.29
N ASP A 65 3.86 17.03 10.16
CA ASP A 65 3.95 18.49 10.12
C ASP A 65 4.50 18.94 11.49
N GLU A 66 5.82 19.12 11.60
CA GLU A 66 6.48 19.72 12.77
C GLU A 66 6.03 21.19 12.87
N ALA A 67 5.02 21.44 13.70
CA ALA A 67 4.56 22.77 14.09
C ALA A 67 5.27 23.30 15.36
#